data_AF-S3E0N6-F1
#
_entry.id   AF-S3E0N6-F1
#
_cell.length_a   1.000
_cell.length_b   1.000
_cell.length_c   1.000
_cell.angle_alpha   90.00
_cell.angle_beta   90.00
_cell.angle_gamma   90.00
#
_symmetry.space_group_name_H-M   'P 1'
#
loop_
_entity.id
_entity.type
_entity.pdbx_description
1 polymer ?
#
loop_
_entity_poly.entity_id
_entity_poly.type
_entity_poly.pdbx_seq_one_letter_code
_entity_poly.pdbx_strand_id
1 'polypeptide(L)'
;MASCGFDGNADMYGIGIRVGFYLQWYSCILASWVSREDVPSMRVSNLMFVSATFLATIIQSLEGKTRPVEIYISLLLTFGGYLYLVPMFIWRALTGCRPQWDPTRYPRVRMGRIFSLLNFGLLLAVSGFQLWFWIVGIKTLSVGDCPDFGFLLLKFDFDTRGFVVANIVIHALLLACCLGAVGLMVVRLFGISHEHSEKIKPNRKFILQAIHTVFNTAVATAVTIATEKTIQWNGISGVSDISSAGQLIPLIIGIEMFIRVIYTAWKGEDKGSNAIDDSSVAESLTTFPDIAIQELV
;
A
#
# COMPACT_ATOMS: atom_id res chain seq x y z
N MET A 1 28.59 13.22 -23.14
CA MET A 1 27.20 13.16 -22.62
C MET A 1 27.27 13.70 -21.21
N ALA A 2 26.66 14.85 -20.92
CA ALA A 2 26.68 15.42 -19.58
C ALA A 2 26.02 14.43 -18.61
N SER A 3 26.69 14.10 -17.50
CA SER A 3 26.12 13.28 -16.45
C SER A 3 25.05 14.08 -15.72
N CYS A 4 23.79 13.97 -16.16
CA CYS A 4 22.63 14.45 -15.43
C CYS A 4 22.42 13.56 -14.19
N GLY A 5 23.21 13.81 -13.14
CA GLY A 5 23.00 13.30 -11.80
C GLY A 5 22.87 14.46 -10.83
N PHE A 6 22.14 14.26 -9.74
CA PHE A 6 21.98 15.28 -8.71
C PHE A 6 21.97 14.63 -7.32
N ASP A 7 22.21 15.45 -6.30
CA ASP A 7 22.18 15.00 -4.92
C ASP A 7 20.74 15.00 -4.39
N GLY A 8 20.26 13.82 -4.01
CA GLY A 8 18.87 13.61 -3.61
C GLY A 8 18.65 13.82 -2.12
N ASN A 9 17.41 14.13 -1.73
CA ASN A 9 17.07 14.28 -0.32
C ASN A 9 16.96 12.92 0.39
N ALA A 10 18.01 12.57 1.13
CA ALA A 10 18.09 11.33 1.90
C ALA A 10 17.04 11.23 3.03
N ASP A 11 16.48 12.35 3.51
CA ASP A 11 15.44 12.33 4.54
C ASP A 11 14.05 12.02 3.97
N MET A 12 13.86 12.06 2.65
CA MET A 12 12.59 11.69 2.00
C MET A 12 12.53 10.22 1.62
N TYR A 13 13.61 9.71 1.02
CA TYR A 13 13.67 8.38 0.42
C TYR A 13 15.07 7.77 0.51
N GLY A 14 15.85 8.15 1.52
CA GLY A 14 17.13 7.53 1.81
C GLY A 14 17.03 6.02 2.02
N ILE A 15 18.17 5.34 1.96
CA ILE A 15 18.22 3.87 1.98
C ILE A 15 17.50 3.26 3.19
N GLY A 16 17.60 3.88 4.38
CA GLY A 16 16.94 3.38 5.58
C GLY A 16 15.41 3.44 5.49
N ILE A 17 14.87 4.50 4.87
CA ILE A 17 13.42 4.65 4.63
C ILE A 17 12.96 3.60 3.63
N ARG A 18 13.64 3.48 2.48
CA ARG A 18 13.31 2.53 1.41
C ARG A 18 13.32 1.09 1.91
N VAL A 19 14.44 0.66 2.50
CA VAL A 19 14.60 -0.70 3.05
C VAL A 19 13.59 -0.93 4.18
N GLY A 20 13.33 0.07 5.02
CA GLY A 20 12.30 0.01 6.06
C GLY A 20 10.91 -0.28 5.50
N PHE A 21 10.49 0.39 4.42
CA PHE A 21 9.23 0.10 3.72
C PHE A 21 9.22 -1.30 3.11
N TYR A 22 10.29 -1.69 2.41
CA TYR A 22 10.37 -3.01 1.79
C TYR A 22 10.24 -4.12 2.83
N LEU A 23 11.02 -4.04 3.91
CA LEU A 23 10.96 -5.00 5.01
C LEU A 23 9.57 -5.05 5.62
N GLN A 24 8.90 -3.93 5.82
CA GLN A 24 7.53 -3.93 6.35
C GLN A 24 6.52 -4.61 5.44
N TRP A 25 6.57 -4.35 4.13
CA TRP A 25 5.67 -4.99 3.16
C TRP A 25 5.86 -6.51 3.16
N TYR A 26 7.10 -6.98 3.00
CA TYR A 26 7.38 -8.41 2.95
C TYR A 26 7.13 -9.09 4.31
N SER A 27 7.44 -8.43 5.43
CA SER A 27 7.18 -8.97 6.77
C SER A 27 5.68 -9.10 7.02
N CYS A 28 4.86 -8.12 6.65
CA CYS A 28 3.41 -8.19 6.81
C CYS A 28 2.80 -9.29 5.93
N ILE A 29 3.29 -9.45 4.70
CA ILE A 29 2.89 -10.54 3.80
C ILE A 29 3.20 -11.90 4.44
N LEU A 30 4.43 -12.10 4.93
CA LEU A 30 4.86 -13.34 5.57
C LEU A 30 4.11 -13.60 6.89
N ALA A 31 3.93 -12.58 7.72
CA ALA A 31 3.20 -12.65 8.98
C ALA A 31 1.75 -13.13 8.77
N SER A 32 1.11 -12.77 7.66
CA SER A 32 -0.24 -13.26 7.37
C SER A 32 -0.35 -14.79 7.24
N TRP A 33 0.78 -15.48 7.02
CA TRP A 33 0.88 -16.94 6.98
C TRP A 33 1.43 -17.55 8.26
N VAL A 34 2.38 -16.89 8.89
CA VAL A 34 3.09 -17.40 10.06
C VAL A 34 2.45 -16.98 11.38
N SER A 35 2.15 -15.69 11.55
CA SER A 35 1.73 -15.09 12.81
C SER A 35 0.63 -14.06 12.58
N ARG A 36 -0.63 -14.52 12.63
CA ARG A 36 -1.80 -13.66 12.40
C ARG A 36 -2.01 -12.64 13.51
N GLU A 37 -1.50 -12.92 14.70
CA GLU A 37 -1.61 -12.06 15.89
C GLU A 37 -0.72 -10.81 15.77
N ASP A 38 0.39 -10.90 15.04
CA ASP A 38 1.35 -9.79 14.92
C ASP A 38 0.96 -8.79 13.83
N VAL A 39 0.25 -9.21 12.77
CA VAL A 39 0.01 -8.35 11.61
C VAL A 39 -0.80 -7.07 11.91
N PRO A 40 -1.76 -7.02 12.86
CA PRO A 40 -2.40 -5.75 13.22
C PRO A 40 -1.42 -4.70 13.69
N SER A 41 -0.46 -5.08 14.55
CA SER A 41 0.60 -4.18 15.03
C SER A 41 1.48 -3.71 13.88
N MET A 42 1.89 -4.63 13.00
CA MET A 42 2.72 -4.31 11.83
C MET A 42 2.02 -3.35 10.85
N ARG A 43 0.71 -3.52 10.64
CA ARG A 43 -0.10 -2.63 9.79
C ARG A 43 -0.23 -1.22 10.37
N VAL A 44 -0.36 -1.10 11.70
CA VAL A 44 -0.39 0.21 12.38
C VAL A 44 0.93 0.95 12.18
N SER A 45 2.07 0.28 12.37
CA SER A 45 3.38 0.87 12.11
C SER A 45 3.55 1.31 10.66
N ASN A 46 3.13 0.49 9.69
CA ASN A 46 3.15 0.87 8.28
C ASN A 46 2.27 2.09 8.01
N LEU A 47 1.07 2.17 8.62
CA LEU A 47 0.19 3.33 8.51
C LEU A 47 0.86 4.62 9.01
N MET A 48 1.56 4.56 10.15
CA MET A 48 2.31 5.69 10.68
C MET A 48 3.41 6.15 9.70
N PHE A 49 4.11 5.20 9.09
CA PHE A 49 5.18 5.50 8.15
C PHE A 49 4.66 6.16 6.88
N VAL A 50 3.63 5.57 6.27
CA VAL A 50 2.97 6.15 5.10
C VAL A 50 2.48 7.56 5.43
N SER A 51 1.86 7.76 6.61
CA SER A 51 1.35 9.07 7.02
C SER A 51 2.48 10.11 7.19
N ALA A 52 3.57 9.73 7.85
CA ALA A 52 4.72 10.61 8.09
C ALA A 52 5.43 10.98 6.78
N THR A 53 5.73 9.99 5.93
CA THR A 53 6.37 10.22 4.63
C THR A 53 5.46 11.03 3.71
N PHE A 54 4.15 10.80 3.74
CA PHE A 54 3.19 11.59 2.96
C PHE A 54 3.15 13.06 3.40
N LEU A 55 3.08 13.32 4.71
CA LEU A 55 3.12 14.68 5.24
C LEU A 55 4.45 15.39 4.89
N ALA A 56 5.57 14.69 5.03
CA ALA A 56 6.89 15.22 4.66
C ALA A 56 6.96 15.54 3.15
N THR A 57 6.31 14.75 2.30
CA THR A 57 6.22 14.98 0.85
C THR A 57 5.39 16.21 0.54
N ILE A 58 4.26 16.42 1.22
CA ILE A 58 3.44 17.62 1.07
C ILE A 58 4.25 18.86 1.43
N ILE A 59 4.88 18.87 2.61
CA ILE A 59 5.66 20.03 3.08
C ILE A 59 6.74 20.39 2.07
N GLN A 60 7.52 19.42 1.61
CA GLN A 60 8.60 19.66 0.66
C GLN A 60 8.13 20.07 -0.72
N SER A 61 6.97 19.55 -1.17
CA SER A 61 6.36 19.99 -2.42
C SER A 61 5.94 21.48 -2.38
N LEU A 62 5.58 22.00 -1.20
CA LEU A 62 5.22 23.40 -1.02
C LEU A 62 6.43 24.32 -0.93
N GLU A 63 7.57 23.83 -0.46
CA GLU A 63 8.83 24.60 -0.42
C GLU A 63 9.43 24.83 -1.81
N GLY A 64 9.03 24.03 -2.81
CA GLY A 64 9.41 24.20 -4.21
C GLY A 64 10.89 23.92 -4.52
N LYS A 65 11.63 23.32 -3.59
CA LYS A 65 13.06 22.96 -3.75
C LYS A 65 13.28 21.52 -4.23
N THR A 66 12.23 20.72 -4.27
CA THR A 66 12.30 19.29 -4.52
C THR A 66 11.99 18.99 -5.99
N ARG A 67 12.76 18.10 -6.62
CA ARG A 67 12.51 17.71 -8.01
C ARG A 67 11.28 16.80 -8.13
N PRO A 68 10.58 16.78 -9.28
CA PRO A 68 9.40 15.94 -9.48
C PRO A 68 9.70 14.45 -9.26
N VAL A 69 10.88 14.00 -9.67
CA VAL A 69 11.33 12.60 -9.50
C VAL A 69 11.42 12.19 -8.02
N GLU A 70 11.81 13.09 -7.14
CA GLU A 70 11.94 12.81 -5.70
C GLU A 70 10.56 12.64 -5.05
N ILE A 71 9.63 13.53 -5.40
CA ILE A 71 8.22 13.42 -4.98
C ILE A 71 7.62 12.13 -5.52
N TYR A 72 7.89 11.78 -6.79
CA TYR A 72 7.44 10.53 -7.36
C TYR A 72 7.97 9.29 -6.61
N ILE A 73 9.23 9.28 -6.18
CA ILE A 73 9.78 8.18 -5.37
C ILE A 73 9.05 8.08 -4.02
N SER A 74 8.85 9.19 -3.31
CA SER A 74 8.10 9.19 -2.05
C SER A 74 6.64 8.77 -2.24
N LEU A 75 6.04 9.11 -3.39
CA LEU A 75 4.70 8.65 -3.76
C LEU A 75 4.66 7.15 -4.07
N LEU A 76 5.70 6.58 -4.70
CA LEU A 76 5.83 5.12 -4.86
C LEU A 76 5.93 4.41 -3.51
N LEU A 77 6.65 4.97 -2.52
CA LEU A 77 6.75 4.39 -1.18
C LEU A 77 5.43 4.50 -0.39
N THR A 78 4.74 5.64 -0.47
CA THR A 78 3.49 5.85 0.27
C THR A 78 2.31 5.13 -0.36
N PHE A 79 2.22 5.13 -1.70
CA PHE A 79 1.11 4.51 -2.44
C PHE A 79 1.39 3.06 -2.86
N GLY A 80 2.64 2.60 -2.80
CA GLY A 80 3.06 1.27 -3.25
C GLY A 80 2.27 0.13 -2.61
N GLY A 81 2.03 0.23 -1.32
CA GLY A 81 1.22 -0.72 -0.57
C GLY A 81 -0.28 -0.72 -0.93
N TYR A 82 -0.77 0.26 -1.69
CA TYR A 82 -2.16 0.31 -2.19
C TYR A 82 -2.28 -0.12 -3.66
N LEU A 83 -1.17 -0.24 -4.39
CA LEU A 83 -1.19 -0.65 -5.80
C LEU A 83 -1.69 -2.08 -6.01
N TYR A 84 -1.74 -2.93 -4.97
CA TYR A 84 -2.37 -4.25 -5.06
C TYR A 84 -3.86 -4.18 -5.39
N LEU A 85 -4.50 -3.02 -5.17
CA LEU A 85 -5.88 -2.77 -5.58
C LEU A 85 -6.04 -2.83 -7.11
N VAL A 86 -5.01 -2.51 -7.89
CA VAL A 86 -5.05 -2.55 -9.37
C VAL A 86 -5.30 -3.97 -9.89
N PRO A 87 -4.45 -4.98 -9.64
CA PRO A 87 -4.72 -6.36 -10.08
C PRO A 87 -5.99 -6.92 -9.45
N MET A 88 -6.39 -6.46 -8.26
CA MET A 88 -7.66 -6.83 -7.64
C MET A 88 -8.88 -6.31 -8.39
N PHE A 89 -8.88 -5.05 -8.83
CA PHE A 89 -9.97 -4.50 -9.65
C PHE A 89 -10.00 -5.14 -11.03
N ILE A 90 -8.85 -5.43 -11.63
CA ILE A 90 -8.76 -6.20 -12.89
C ILE A 90 -9.37 -7.59 -12.68
N TRP A 91 -9.04 -8.28 -11.58
CA TRP A 91 -9.62 -9.58 -11.24
C TRP A 91 -11.14 -9.51 -11.08
N ARG A 92 -11.66 -8.49 -10.39
CA ARG A 92 -13.10 -8.25 -10.25
C ARG A 92 -13.76 -8.00 -11.61
N ALA A 93 -13.14 -7.23 -12.49
CA ALA A 93 -13.64 -7.00 -13.84
C ALA A 93 -13.69 -8.30 -14.65
N LEU A 94 -12.62 -9.12 -14.62
CA LEU A 94 -12.55 -10.41 -15.32
C LEU A 94 -13.55 -11.45 -14.80
N THR A 95 -13.83 -11.44 -13.50
CA THR A 95 -14.78 -12.36 -12.84
C THR A 95 -16.23 -11.84 -12.83
N GLY A 96 -16.49 -10.69 -13.47
CA GLY A 96 -17.82 -10.10 -13.60
C GLY A 96 -18.40 -9.58 -12.28
N CYS A 97 -17.56 -9.05 -11.39
CA CYS A 97 -17.93 -8.53 -10.06
C CYS A 97 -18.74 -9.53 -9.21
N ARG A 98 -18.54 -10.83 -9.42
CA ARG A 98 -19.25 -11.87 -8.67
C ARG A 98 -18.72 -11.92 -7.23
N PRO A 99 -19.57 -11.72 -6.20
CA PRO A 99 -19.11 -11.61 -4.81
C PRO A 99 -18.39 -12.85 -4.25
N GLN A 100 -18.60 -14.02 -4.86
CA GLN A 100 -18.00 -15.29 -4.41
C GLN A 100 -16.53 -15.47 -4.86
N TRP A 101 -16.06 -14.70 -5.84
CA TRP A 101 -14.70 -14.79 -6.38
C TRP A 101 -13.79 -13.67 -5.90
N ASP A 102 -14.27 -12.84 -4.98
CA ASP A 102 -13.55 -11.67 -4.49
C ASP A 102 -12.58 -12.04 -3.36
N PRO A 103 -11.25 -11.89 -3.55
CA PRO A 103 -10.27 -12.22 -2.53
C PRO A 103 -10.32 -11.31 -1.30
N THR A 104 -10.76 -10.05 -1.43
CA THR A 104 -10.82 -9.10 -0.28
C THR A 104 -11.87 -9.49 0.75
N ARG A 105 -12.90 -10.23 0.35
CA ARG A 105 -14.03 -10.59 1.20
C ARG A 105 -13.68 -11.57 2.33
N TYR A 106 -12.56 -12.28 2.17
CA TYR A 106 -12.11 -13.29 3.13
C TYR A 106 -10.71 -12.95 3.66
N PRO A 107 -10.52 -11.77 4.30
CA PRO A 107 -9.22 -11.35 4.77
C PRO A 107 -8.73 -12.32 5.86
N ARG A 108 -7.42 -12.56 5.89
CA ARG A 108 -6.81 -13.43 6.90
C ARG A 108 -6.79 -12.83 8.29
N VAL A 109 -6.73 -11.50 8.36
CA VAL A 109 -6.68 -10.74 9.61
C VAL A 109 -7.69 -9.61 9.52
N ARG A 110 -8.55 -9.52 10.54
CA ARG A 110 -9.57 -8.50 10.68
C ARG A 110 -8.97 -7.32 11.44
N MET A 111 -9.05 -6.12 10.87
CA MET A 111 -8.61 -4.88 11.53
C MET A 111 -9.76 -4.17 12.21
N GLY A 112 -9.45 -3.38 13.24
CA GLY A 112 -10.42 -2.54 13.93
C GLY A 112 -10.98 -1.42 13.04
N ARG A 113 -12.15 -0.89 13.41
CA ARG A 113 -12.87 0.16 12.65
C ARG A 113 -12.06 1.45 12.53
N ILE A 114 -11.45 1.90 13.63
CA ILE A 114 -10.65 3.13 13.66
C ILE A 114 -9.47 3.03 12.70
N PHE A 115 -8.72 1.92 12.73
CA PHE A 115 -7.63 1.68 11.79
C PHE A 115 -8.12 1.73 10.35
N SER A 116 -9.24 1.05 10.06
CA SER A 116 -9.80 0.99 8.71
C SER A 116 -10.20 2.37 8.20
N LEU A 117 -10.83 3.19 9.05
CA LEU A 117 -11.21 4.57 8.73
C LEU A 117 -9.97 5.45 8.47
N LEU A 118 -8.95 5.37 9.33
CA LEU A 118 -7.72 6.15 9.18
C LEU A 118 -6.95 5.75 7.91
N ASN A 119 -6.78 4.44 7.68
CA ASN A 119 -6.10 3.93 6.49
C ASN A 119 -6.85 4.30 5.21
N PHE A 120 -8.17 4.22 5.22
CA PHE A 120 -8.99 4.62 4.07
C PHE A 120 -8.93 6.13 3.82
N GLY A 121 -8.99 6.95 4.87
CA GLY A 121 -8.81 8.40 4.77
C GLY A 121 -7.43 8.76 4.21
N LEU A 122 -6.37 8.07 4.65
CA LEU A 122 -5.02 8.24 4.12
C LEU A 122 -4.94 7.83 2.65
N LEU A 123 -5.55 6.71 2.27
CA LEU A 123 -5.65 6.28 0.87
C LEU A 123 -6.30 7.34 -0.02
N LEU A 124 -7.42 7.94 0.41
CA LEU A 124 -8.07 9.02 -0.33
C LEU A 124 -7.17 10.26 -0.45
N ALA A 125 -6.52 10.65 0.64
CA ALA A 125 -5.64 11.82 0.66
C ALA A 125 -4.43 11.62 -0.27
N VAL A 126 -3.75 10.48 -0.18
CA VAL A 126 -2.60 10.14 -1.05
C VAL A 126 -3.04 10.04 -2.51
N SER A 127 -4.20 9.43 -2.80
CA SER A 127 -4.74 9.33 -4.16
C SER A 127 -5.08 10.70 -4.76
N GLY A 128 -5.64 11.62 -3.96
CA GLY A 128 -5.92 12.99 -4.38
C GLY A 128 -4.64 13.76 -4.68
N PHE A 129 -3.63 13.64 -3.82
CA PHE A 129 -2.32 14.27 -4.04
C PHE A 129 -1.60 13.69 -5.26
N GLN A 130 -1.70 12.38 -5.48
CA GLN A 130 -1.18 11.72 -6.67
C GLN A 130 -1.76 12.33 -7.95
N LEU A 131 -3.08 12.54 -8.00
CA LEU A 131 -3.73 13.19 -9.15
C LEU A 131 -3.24 14.62 -9.35
N TRP A 132 -3.13 15.40 -8.27
CA TRP A 132 -2.56 16.74 -8.33
C TRP A 132 -1.12 16.73 -8.89
N PHE A 133 -0.28 15.80 -8.42
CA PHE A 133 1.10 15.67 -8.87
C PHE A 133 1.18 15.44 -10.39
N TRP A 134 0.37 14.51 -10.93
CA TRP A 134 0.40 14.21 -12.37
C TRP A 134 -0.24 15.30 -13.25
N ILE A 135 -1.26 16.01 -12.76
CA ILE A 135 -1.97 17.04 -13.55
C ILE A 135 -1.19 18.37 -13.55
N VAL A 136 -0.73 18.79 -12.36
CA VAL A 136 -0.15 20.12 -12.10
C VAL A 136 1.30 20.00 -11.66
N GLY A 137 1.59 19.13 -10.69
CA GLY A 137 2.90 19.04 -10.03
C GLY A 137 4.07 18.90 -11.00
N ILE A 138 3.96 18.00 -12.00
CA ILE A 138 5.02 17.78 -13.00
C ILE A 138 5.39 19.07 -13.76
N LYS A 139 4.40 19.91 -14.08
CA LYS A 139 4.62 21.14 -14.85
C LYS A 139 5.15 22.29 -13.99
N THR A 140 4.74 22.33 -12.72
CA THR A 140 5.11 23.41 -11.80
C THR A 140 6.47 23.18 -11.15
N LEU A 141 6.87 21.92 -10.97
CA LEU A 141 8.08 21.53 -10.26
C LEU A 141 9.24 21.15 -11.18
N SER A 142 9.08 21.21 -12.52
CA SER A 142 10.15 20.90 -13.47
C SER A 142 11.24 21.98 -13.44
N VAL A 143 12.22 21.79 -12.54
CA VAL A 143 13.38 22.67 -12.38
C VAL A 143 14.62 21.96 -12.93
N GLY A 144 14.88 22.12 -14.23
CA GLY A 144 16.15 21.71 -14.83
C GLY A 144 16.08 21.35 -16.32
N ASP A 145 17.19 21.53 -17.02
CA ASP A 145 17.37 21.18 -18.45
C ASP A 145 17.69 19.67 -18.66
N CYS A 146 17.63 18.86 -17.60
CA CYS A 146 17.90 17.43 -17.64
C CYS A 146 16.60 16.62 -17.69
N PRO A 147 16.51 15.56 -18.51
CA PRO A 147 15.35 14.69 -18.55
C PRO A 147 15.25 13.86 -17.26
N ASP A 148 14.12 13.96 -16.58
CA ASP A 148 13.76 13.07 -15.47
C ASP A 148 13.07 11.80 -16.03
N PHE A 149 13.40 10.64 -15.47
CA PHE A 149 12.87 9.34 -15.89
C PHE A 149 12.01 8.68 -14.81
N GLY A 150 10.81 8.24 -15.17
CA GLY A 150 9.90 7.49 -14.31
C GLY A 150 9.82 6.00 -14.71
N PHE A 151 9.21 5.19 -13.83
CA PHE A 151 9.02 3.76 -14.07
C PHE A 151 7.54 3.41 -14.32
N LEU A 152 7.27 2.82 -15.49
CA LEU A 152 5.98 2.17 -15.80
C LEU A 152 6.26 0.79 -16.42
N LEU A 153 7.02 -0.06 -15.72
CA LEU A 153 7.61 -1.32 -16.22
C LEU A 153 8.77 -1.13 -17.21
N LEU A 154 8.85 0.03 -17.86
CA LEU A 154 9.95 0.47 -18.71
C LEU A 154 10.40 1.88 -18.30
N LYS A 155 11.56 2.29 -18.80
CA LYS A 155 12.11 3.65 -18.63
C LYS A 155 11.33 4.61 -19.51
N PHE A 156 10.63 5.57 -18.91
CA PHE A 156 9.89 6.62 -19.62
C PHE A 156 10.32 8.01 -19.15
N ASP A 157 10.40 8.95 -20.09
CA ASP A 157 10.56 10.37 -19.76
C ASP A 157 9.28 10.91 -19.11
N PHE A 158 9.42 11.69 -18.04
CA PHE A 158 8.29 12.32 -17.35
C PHE A 158 7.47 13.26 -18.24
N ASP A 159 8.09 13.84 -19.29
CA ASP A 159 7.42 14.73 -20.25
C ASP A 159 6.61 13.98 -21.33
N THR A 160 6.73 12.64 -21.39
CA THR A 160 5.97 11.86 -22.36
C THR A 160 4.48 11.90 -22.00
N ARG A 161 3.67 12.55 -22.85
CA ARG A 161 2.21 12.69 -22.67
C ARG A 161 1.51 11.36 -22.37
N GLY A 162 1.92 10.28 -23.02
CA GLY A 162 1.35 8.94 -22.80
C GLY A 162 1.55 8.43 -21.38
N PHE A 163 2.74 8.65 -20.80
CA PHE A 163 3.06 8.22 -19.44
C PHE A 163 2.28 9.01 -18.39
N VAL A 164 2.16 10.33 -18.57
CA VAL A 164 1.36 11.19 -17.68
C VAL A 164 -0.12 10.80 -17.73
N VAL A 165 -0.69 10.65 -18.93
CA VAL A 165 -2.10 10.28 -19.10
C VAL A 165 -2.39 8.90 -18.52
N ALA A 166 -1.49 7.91 -18.72
CA ALA A 166 -1.67 6.57 -18.16
C ALA A 166 -1.76 6.59 -16.62
N ASN A 167 -0.86 7.31 -15.94
CA ASN A 167 -0.90 7.42 -14.48
C ASN A 167 -2.14 8.17 -14.00
N ILE A 168 -2.53 9.27 -14.67
CA ILE A 168 -3.78 9.99 -14.36
C ILE A 168 -4.98 9.04 -14.42
N VAL A 169 -5.10 8.27 -15.51
CA VAL A 169 -6.23 7.36 -15.70
C VAL A 169 -6.24 6.27 -14.62
N ILE A 170 -5.10 5.64 -14.35
CA ILE A 170 -5.01 4.57 -13.33
C ILE A 170 -5.41 5.11 -11.96
N HIS A 171 -4.85 6.24 -11.53
CA HIS A 171 -5.14 6.81 -10.21
C HIS A 171 -6.55 7.39 -10.11
N ALA A 172 -7.09 7.97 -11.19
CA ALA A 172 -8.46 8.47 -11.22
C ALA A 172 -9.48 7.33 -11.12
N LEU A 173 -9.25 6.22 -11.83
CA LEU A 173 -10.08 5.03 -11.75
C LEU A 173 -10.03 4.42 -10.34
N LEU A 174 -8.84 4.30 -9.75
CA LEU A 174 -8.69 3.82 -8.37
C LEU A 174 -9.48 4.68 -7.38
N LEU A 175 -9.33 6.02 -7.46
CA LEU A 175 -10.06 6.94 -6.61
C LEU A 175 -11.58 6.83 -6.81
N ALA A 176 -12.05 6.75 -8.05
CA ALA A 176 -13.46 6.60 -8.36
C ALA A 176 -14.03 5.28 -7.82
N CYS A 177 -13.29 4.17 -7.92
CA CYS A 177 -13.67 2.89 -7.34
C CYS A 177 -13.76 2.96 -5.80
N CYS A 178 -12.79 3.60 -5.15
CA CYS A 178 -12.80 3.79 -3.69
C CYS A 178 -14.01 4.62 -3.24
N LEU A 179 -14.30 5.74 -3.91
CA LEU A 179 -15.46 6.58 -3.62
C LEU A 179 -16.79 5.85 -3.90
N GLY A 180 -16.85 5.07 -4.98
CA GLY A 180 -18.02 4.26 -5.32
C GLY A 180 -18.30 3.17 -4.28
N ALA A 181 -17.26 2.53 -3.74
CA ALA A 181 -17.40 1.55 -2.66
C ALA A 181 -17.98 2.19 -1.38
N VAL A 182 -17.53 3.41 -1.04
CA VAL A 182 -18.11 4.18 0.08
C VAL A 182 -19.56 4.56 -0.19
N GLY A 183 -19.87 5.06 -1.38
CA GLY A 183 -21.25 5.41 -1.76
C GLY A 183 -22.19 4.21 -1.62
N LEU A 184 -21.77 3.03 -2.12
CA LEU A 184 -22.54 1.80 -1.97
C LEU A 184 -22.69 1.38 -0.51
N MET A 185 -21.65 1.53 0.31
CA MET A 185 -21.70 1.25 1.73
C MET A 185 -22.70 2.17 2.45
N VAL A 186 -22.64 3.48 2.22
CA VAL A 186 -23.56 4.45 2.83
C VAL A 186 -25.00 4.12 2.46
N VAL A 187 -25.26 3.79 1.19
CA VAL A 187 -26.60 3.35 0.75
C VAL A 187 -27.04 2.07 1.46
N ARG A 188 -26.15 1.09 1.65
CA ARG A 188 -26.43 -0.15 2.42
C ARG A 188 -26.56 0.07 3.93
N LEU A 189 -25.98 1.13 4.48
CA LEU A 189 -26.19 1.50 5.88
C LEU A 189 -27.59 2.09 6.09
N PHE A 190 -28.10 2.86 5.12
CA PHE A 190 -29.44 3.45 5.18
C PHE A 190 -30.55 2.51 4.69
N GLY A 191 -30.24 1.54 3.83
CA GLY A 191 -31.14 0.48 3.42
C GLY A 191 -30.82 -0.83 4.16
N ILE A 192 -31.68 -1.28 5.07
CA ILE A 192 -31.52 -2.52 5.84
C ILE A 192 -31.43 -3.72 4.87
N SER A 193 -30.21 -4.04 4.42
CA SER A 193 -29.93 -5.18 3.56
C SER A 193 -29.21 -6.24 4.40
N HIS A 194 -29.95 -7.24 4.86
CA HIS A 194 -29.38 -8.42 5.51
C HIS A 194 -28.60 -9.22 4.46
N GLU A 195 -27.27 -9.12 4.50
CA GLU A 195 -26.40 -9.87 3.60
C GLU A 195 -26.28 -11.32 4.09
N HIS A 196 -26.82 -12.27 3.33
CA HIS A 196 -26.76 -13.69 3.65
C HIS A 196 -25.32 -14.19 3.42
N SER A 197 -24.61 -14.51 4.51
CA SER A 197 -23.25 -15.07 4.43
C SER A 197 -23.31 -16.53 3.98
N GLU A 198 -23.19 -16.77 2.68
CA GLU A 198 -23.01 -18.12 2.15
C GLU A 198 -21.70 -18.73 2.68
N LYS A 199 -21.81 -19.89 3.32
CA LYS A 199 -20.66 -20.65 3.83
C LYS A 199 -19.82 -21.17 2.65
N ILE A 200 -18.68 -20.53 2.38
CA ILE A 200 -17.73 -20.97 1.36
C ILE A 200 -16.88 -22.16 1.86
N LYS A 201 -16.63 -23.13 0.97
CA LYS A 201 -15.73 -24.28 1.22
C LYS A 201 -14.32 -23.83 1.63
N PRO A 202 -13.67 -24.50 2.61
CA PRO A 202 -12.36 -24.09 3.12
C PRO A 202 -11.26 -24.04 2.05
N ASN A 203 -11.25 -24.98 1.10
CA ASN A 203 -10.26 -25.00 0.01
C ASN A 203 -10.36 -23.75 -0.88
N ARG A 204 -11.59 -23.28 -1.16
CA ARG A 204 -11.81 -22.08 -1.96
C ARG A 204 -11.36 -20.83 -1.22
N LYS A 205 -11.61 -20.75 0.09
CA LYS A 205 -11.11 -19.68 0.96
C LYS A 205 -9.57 -19.62 0.95
N PHE A 206 -8.91 -20.78 1.04
CA PHE A 206 -7.45 -20.85 0.96
C PHE A 206 -6.91 -20.36 -0.38
N ILE A 207 -7.51 -20.76 -1.51
CA ILE A 207 -7.10 -20.33 -2.85
C ILE A 207 -7.24 -18.81 -3.00
N LEU A 208 -8.37 -18.23 -2.58
CA LEU A 208 -8.59 -16.78 -2.64
C LEU A 208 -7.54 -16.02 -1.81
N GLN A 209 -7.22 -16.53 -0.62
CA GLN A 209 -6.18 -15.95 0.22
C GLN A 209 -4.78 -16.06 -0.41
N ALA A 210 -4.47 -17.18 -1.06
CA ALA A 210 -3.22 -17.36 -1.79
C ALA A 210 -3.11 -16.38 -2.96
N ILE A 211 -4.18 -16.20 -3.75
CA ILE A 211 -4.24 -15.22 -4.85
C ILE A 211 -3.97 -13.81 -4.32
N HIS A 212 -4.63 -13.42 -3.22
CA HIS A 212 -4.41 -12.11 -2.60
C HIS A 212 -2.95 -11.92 -2.15
N THR A 213 -2.32 -12.94 -1.57
CA THR A 213 -0.90 -12.91 -1.22
C THR A 213 0.00 -12.80 -2.45
N VAL A 214 -0.30 -13.51 -3.52
CA VAL A 214 0.46 -13.45 -4.78
C VAL A 214 0.39 -12.04 -5.38
N PHE A 215 -0.79 -11.43 -5.43
CA PHE A 215 -0.92 -10.05 -5.92
C PHE A 215 -0.17 -9.05 -5.05
N ASN A 216 -0.26 -9.14 -3.72
CA ASN A 216 0.50 -8.27 -2.83
C ASN A 216 2.01 -8.43 -3.01
N THR A 217 2.48 -9.67 -3.12
CA THR A 217 3.92 -9.95 -3.32
C THR A 217 4.40 -9.41 -4.66
N ALA A 218 3.66 -9.69 -5.74
CA ALA A 218 4.00 -9.23 -7.09
C ALA A 218 4.06 -7.70 -7.17
N VAL A 219 3.09 -7.01 -6.56
CA VAL A 219 3.07 -5.55 -6.53
C VAL A 219 4.18 -4.99 -5.64
N ALA A 220 4.40 -5.53 -4.44
CA ALA A 220 5.49 -5.09 -3.57
C ALA A 220 6.85 -5.20 -4.29
N THR A 221 7.08 -6.32 -4.99
CA THR A 221 8.30 -6.51 -5.80
C THR A 221 8.38 -5.55 -6.98
N ALA A 222 7.27 -5.34 -7.70
CA ALA A 222 7.24 -4.38 -8.80
C ALA A 222 7.55 -2.95 -8.32
N VAL A 223 7.01 -2.54 -7.17
CA VAL A 223 7.25 -1.21 -6.59
C VAL A 223 8.69 -1.08 -6.08
N THR A 224 9.24 -2.09 -5.42
CA THR A 224 10.67 -2.09 -5.03
C THR A 224 11.56 -1.90 -6.26
N ILE A 225 11.31 -2.66 -7.34
CA ILE A 225 12.06 -2.53 -8.59
C ILE A 225 11.86 -1.13 -9.19
N ALA A 226 10.63 -0.62 -9.20
CA ALA A 226 10.30 0.70 -9.72
C ALA A 226 11.09 1.79 -9.01
N THR A 227 11.11 1.77 -7.68
CA THR A 227 11.83 2.75 -6.85
C THR A 227 13.34 2.70 -7.10
N GLU A 228 13.96 1.51 -7.04
CA GLU A 228 15.40 1.37 -7.23
C GLU A 228 15.84 1.73 -8.66
N LYS A 229 15.04 1.36 -9.66
CA LYS A 229 15.34 1.72 -11.06
C LYS A 229 15.15 3.21 -11.33
N THR A 230 14.15 3.84 -10.73
CA THR A 230 13.97 5.30 -10.83
C THR A 230 15.21 6.03 -10.31
N ILE A 231 15.75 5.63 -9.16
CA ILE A 231 16.97 6.23 -8.61
C ILE A 231 18.18 5.99 -9.52
N GLN A 232 18.38 4.75 -9.97
CA GLN A 232 19.50 4.39 -10.85
C GLN A 232 19.45 5.13 -12.20
N TRP A 233 18.27 5.26 -12.80
CA TRP A 233 18.12 5.90 -14.12
C TRP A 233 18.31 7.42 -14.09
N ASN A 234 18.04 8.06 -12.94
CA ASN A 234 18.23 9.49 -12.74
C ASN A 234 19.58 9.85 -12.11
N GLY A 235 20.44 8.86 -11.84
CA GLY A 235 21.77 9.10 -11.29
C GLY A 235 21.75 9.83 -9.93
N ILE A 236 20.77 9.53 -9.08
CA ILE A 236 20.60 10.20 -7.79
C ILE A 236 21.69 9.73 -6.82
N SER A 237 22.52 10.66 -6.33
CA SER A 237 23.55 10.43 -5.31
C SER A 237 23.08 10.88 -3.92
N GLY A 238 23.86 10.60 -2.86
CA GLY A 238 23.59 11.06 -1.49
C GLY A 238 22.49 10.32 -0.73
N VAL A 239 21.71 9.47 -1.42
CA VAL A 239 20.56 8.73 -0.84
C VAL A 239 20.85 7.27 -0.48
N SER A 240 22.12 6.86 -0.61
CA SER A 240 22.59 5.50 -0.31
C SER A 240 23.26 5.37 1.05
N ASP A 241 23.57 6.48 1.71
CA ASP A 241 24.21 6.51 3.02
C ASP A 241 23.17 6.70 4.13
N ILE A 242 23.38 6.01 5.26
CA ILE A 242 22.56 6.19 6.46
C ILE A 242 23.17 7.35 7.26
N SER A 243 22.59 8.53 7.13
CA SER A 243 23.14 9.76 7.71
C SER A 243 22.26 10.41 8.77
N SER A 244 20.98 10.00 8.90
CA SER A 244 20.03 10.65 9.79
C SER A 244 19.17 9.68 10.60
N ALA A 245 18.69 10.16 11.76
CA ALA A 245 17.73 9.43 12.58
C ALA A 245 16.40 9.16 11.84
N GLY A 246 16.02 10.05 10.91
CA GLY A 246 14.84 9.90 10.06
C GLY A 246 14.90 8.68 9.14
N GLN A 247 16.10 8.21 8.79
CA GLN A 247 16.29 6.96 8.05
C GLN A 247 16.45 5.74 8.96
N LEU A 248 17.06 5.93 10.13
CA LEU A 248 17.35 4.83 11.05
C LEU A 248 16.09 4.29 11.72
N ILE A 249 15.15 5.16 12.11
CA ILE A 249 13.89 4.75 12.74
C ILE A 249 13.11 3.78 11.83
N PRO A 250 12.89 4.11 10.54
CA PRO A 250 12.24 3.19 9.63
C PRO A 250 12.94 1.86 9.42
N LEU A 251 14.26 1.90 9.33
CA LEU A 251 15.07 0.71 9.14
C LEU A 251 14.97 -0.25 10.32
N ILE A 252 15.13 0.25 11.54
CA ILE A 252 15.09 -0.57 12.76
C ILE A 252 13.72 -1.22 12.92
N ILE A 253 12.63 -0.46 12.75
CA ILE A 253 11.26 -0.98 12.85
C ILE A 253 11.02 -2.07 11.79
N GLY A 254 11.50 -1.87 10.56
CA GLY A 254 11.41 -2.88 9.50
C GLY A 254 12.18 -4.16 9.84
N ILE A 255 13.39 -4.03 10.40
CA ILE A 255 14.21 -5.17 10.84
C ILE A 255 13.54 -5.92 12.00
N GLU A 256 13.03 -5.19 13.00
CA GLU A 256 12.34 -5.77 14.16
C GLU A 256 11.14 -6.61 13.72
N MET A 257 10.32 -6.08 12.81
CA MET A 257 9.19 -6.81 12.23
C MET A 257 9.62 -8.08 11.53
N PHE A 258 10.68 -8.01 10.71
CA PHE A 258 11.17 -9.17 9.99
C PHE A 258 11.70 -10.26 10.93
N ILE A 259 12.50 -9.86 11.92
CA ILE A 259 13.03 -10.75 12.95
C ILE A 259 11.90 -11.41 13.74
N ARG A 260 10.88 -10.65 14.14
CA ARG A 260 9.73 -11.19 14.88
C ARG A 260 9.00 -12.26 14.09
N VAL A 261 8.77 -12.04 12.79
CA VAL A 261 8.11 -13.03 11.93
C VAL A 261 8.96 -14.29 11.77
N ILE A 262 10.28 -14.14 11.57
CA ILE A 262 11.19 -15.29 11.48
C ILE A 262 11.22 -16.05 12.80
N TYR A 263 11.31 -15.36 13.93
CA TYR A 263 11.33 -15.97 15.25
C TYR A 263 10.07 -16.79 15.50
N THR A 264 8.89 -16.25 15.18
CA THR A 264 7.62 -16.99 15.31
C THR A 264 7.55 -18.17 14.34
N ALA A 265 8.08 -18.03 13.11
CA ALA A 265 8.15 -19.14 12.15
C ALA A 265 9.04 -20.29 12.66
N TRP A 266 10.19 -19.94 13.24
CA TRP A 266 11.18 -20.90 13.74
C TRP A 266 10.74 -21.62 15.00
N LYS A 267 10.09 -20.89 15.92
CA LYS A 267 9.63 -21.47 17.17
C LYS A 267 8.60 -22.57 16.92
N GLY A 268 7.87 -22.49 15.80
CA GLY A 268 6.70 -23.32 15.53
C GLY A 268 5.63 -22.97 16.55
N GLU A 269 4.42 -22.64 16.11
CA GLU A 269 3.33 -22.56 17.08
C GLU A 269 3.11 -23.97 17.67
N ASP A 270 3.55 -24.19 18.91
CA ASP A 270 2.98 -25.15 19.85
C ASP A 270 1.54 -24.73 20.20
N LYS A 271 0.67 -24.55 19.19
CA LYS A 271 -0.77 -24.39 19.38
C LYS A 271 -1.45 -25.72 19.12
N GLY A 272 -1.35 -26.58 20.13
CA GLY A 272 -2.41 -27.55 20.40
C GLY A 272 -3.76 -26.82 20.56
N SER A 273 -4.79 -27.41 19.95
CA SER A 273 -6.19 -27.34 20.37
C SER A 273 -6.71 -25.99 20.90
N ASN A 274 -7.22 -25.14 20.00
CA ASN A 274 -8.34 -24.23 20.31
C ASN A 274 -9.28 -24.14 19.10
N ALA A 275 -9.69 -25.32 18.62
CA ALA A 275 -10.78 -25.46 17.64
C ALA A 275 -12.15 -25.61 18.33
N ILE A 276 -12.27 -25.27 19.61
CA ILE A 276 -13.52 -25.39 20.36
C ILE A 276 -13.76 -24.06 21.08
N ASP A 277 -14.89 -23.45 20.73
CA ASP A 277 -15.60 -22.38 21.45
C ASP A 277 -15.39 -20.90 21.04
N ASP A 278 -15.36 -20.61 19.74
CA ASP A 278 -15.66 -19.27 19.21
C ASP A 278 -17.14 -19.11 18.77
N SER A 279 -17.97 -20.13 18.99
CA SER A 279 -19.40 -20.10 18.62
C SER A 279 -20.31 -19.45 19.66
N SER A 280 -19.85 -19.25 20.90
CA SER A 280 -20.73 -18.82 22.02
C SER A 280 -20.54 -17.38 22.48
N VAL A 281 -19.43 -16.72 22.13
CA VAL A 281 -19.17 -15.31 22.53
C VAL A 281 -19.47 -14.31 21.41
N ALA A 282 -19.50 -14.75 20.16
CA ALA A 282 -19.80 -13.88 19.01
C ALA A 282 -21.29 -13.50 18.89
N GLU A 283 -22.19 -14.18 19.60
CA GLU A 283 -23.64 -14.01 19.44
C GLU A 283 -24.24 -12.85 20.28
N SER A 284 -23.47 -12.27 21.21
CA SER A 284 -23.99 -11.21 22.11
C SER A 284 -23.60 -9.77 21.73
N LEU A 285 -22.74 -9.57 20.72
CA LEU A 285 -22.37 -8.24 20.21
C LEU A 285 -22.80 -7.98 18.76
N THR A 286 -23.41 -8.96 18.09
CA THR A 286 -23.91 -8.83 16.71
C THR A 286 -25.31 -8.23 16.68
N THR A 287 -25.41 -6.94 16.97
CA THR A 287 -26.54 -6.13 16.48
C THR A 287 -25.95 -4.85 15.91
N PHE A 288 -26.13 -4.65 14.59
CA PHE A 288 -25.66 -3.52 13.74
C PHE A 288 -24.31 -3.73 13.00
N PRO A 289 -24.14 -3.15 11.79
CA PRO A 289 -23.55 -3.85 10.64
C PRO A 289 -22.02 -3.83 10.63
N ASP A 290 -21.42 -4.90 11.14
CA ASP A 290 -19.97 -5.12 11.24
C ASP A 290 -19.26 -5.45 9.91
N ILE A 291 -20.00 -5.69 8.83
CA ILE A 291 -19.46 -6.27 7.60
C ILE A 291 -18.97 -5.20 6.60
N ALA A 292 -19.56 -4.01 6.61
CA ALA A 292 -19.41 -3.08 5.48
C ALA A 292 -18.11 -2.27 5.47
N ILE A 293 -17.47 -1.99 6.63
CA ILE A 293 -16.21 -1.22 6.69
C ILE A 293 -15.01 -2.08 6.32
N GLN A 294 -15.09 -3.38 6.60
CA GLN A 294 -13.95 -4.29 6.48
C GLN A 294 -13.69 -4.74 5.03
N GLU A 295 -14.64 -4.48 4.12
CA GLU A 295 -14.47 -4.68 2.67
C GLU A 295 -13.73 -3.51 1.98
N LEU A 296 -13.41 -2.43 2.71
CA LEU A 296 -12.74 -1.23 2.18
C LEU A 296 -11.20 -1.26 2.30
N VAL A 297 -10.61 -2.21 3.03
CA VAL A 297 -9.15 -2.26 3.32
C VAL A 297 -8.59 -3.67 3.31
#